data_AF-A0A7J0CFW3-F1
#
_entry.id   AF-A0A7J0CFW3-F1
#
_cell.length_a   1.000
_cell.length_b   1.000
_cell.length_c   1.000
_cell.angle_alpha   90.00
_cell.angle_beta   90.00
_cell.angle_gamma   90.00
#
_symmetry.space_group_name_H-M   'P 1'
#
loop_
_entity.id
_entity.type
_entity.pdbx_description
1 polymer ?
#
loop_
_entity_poly.entity_id
_entity_poly.type
_entity_poly.pdbx_seq_one_letter_code
_entity_poly.pdbx_strand_id
1 'polypeptide(L)' 'MARRASSSRRCEVEMTADRAGTAHVRQLLGAYVLDALDAGECVTVSRHLQRCDGCAGAYVEVAEASAILGLLDEEDLLE' A
#
# COMPACT_ATOMS: atom_id res chain seq x y z
N MET A 1 19.76 47.80 -1.54
CA MET A 1 18.78 47.16 -2.44
C MET A 1 19.49 46.02 -3.16
N ALA A 2 19.43 44.80 -2.62
CA ALA A 2 20.09 43.61 -3.15
C ALA A 2 19.04 42.52 -3.39
N ARG A 3 19.10 41.92 -4.58
CA ARG A 3 18.20 40.89 -5.10
C ARG A 3 18.64 39.52 -4.54
N ARG A 4 17.72 38.65 -4.10
CA ARG A 4 17.28 37.44 -4.85
C ARG A 4 16.42 36.50 -3.99
N ALA A 5 15.47 35.90 -4.69
CA ALA A 5 14.55 34.85 -4.29
C ALA A 5 15.21 33.65 -3.61
N SER A 6 14.50 33.07 -2.62
CA SER A 6 14.54 31.64 -2.25
C SER A 6 13.49 31.39 -1.15
N SER A 7 12.19 31.48 -1.47
CA SER A 7 11.12 31.13 -0.53
C SER A 7 10.59 29.74 -0.85
N SER A 8 11.08 28.78 -0.08
CA SER A 8 10.38 27.56 0.35
C SER A 8 9.49 26.84 -0.66
N ARG A 9 10.10 26.25 -1.70
CA ARG A 9 9.58 24.99 -2.21
C ARG A 9 10.01 23.88 -1.24
N ARG A 10 9.18 23.66 -0.22
CA ARG A 10 9.23 22.49 0.67
C ARG A 10 8.92 21.24 -0.17
N CYS A 11 9.95 20.73 -0.83
CA CYS A 11 9.96 19.40 -1.41
C CYS A 11 11.07 18.64 -0.72
N GLU A 12 10.81 18.15 0.49
CA GLU A 12 11.63 17.08 1.08
C GLU A 12 10.73 16.37 2.09
N VAL A 13 9.77 15.63 1.52
CA VAL A 13 9.19 14.48 2.23
C VAL A 13 10.33 13.49 2.36
N GLU A 14 10.99 13.53 3.51
CA GLU A 14 11.90 12.50 3.97
C GLU A 14 11.06 11.24 4.22
N MET A 15 10.87 10.42 3.18
CA MET A 15 10.41 9.04 3.37
C MET A 15 11.66 8.19 3.45
N THR A 16 12.00 7.92 4.71
CA THR A 16 13.12 7.12 5.17
C THR A 16 13.33 5.89 4.28
N ALA A 17 14.54 5.81 3.73
CA ALA A 17 15.02 4.65 3.01
C ALA A 17 14.86 3.41 3.90
N ASP A 18 13.96 2.52 3.50
CA ASP A 18 13.84 1.19 4.05
C ASP A 18 15.12 0.41 3.72
N ARG A 19 16.07 0.44 4.65
CA ARG A 19 17.29 -0.34 4.59
C ARG A 19 17.11 -1.62 5.39
N ALA A 20 16.44 -2.62 4.80
CA ALA A 20 16.75 -4.05 4.98
C ALA A 20 15.82 -4.96 4.14
N GLY A 21 16.22 -5.27 2.91
CA GLY A 21 16.23 -6.67 2.47
C GLY A 21 15.02 -7.24 1.70
N THR A 22 13.85 -6.62 1.65
CA THR A 22 12.77 -7.01 0.70
C THR A 22 11.93 -5.79 0.36
N ALA A 23 11.68 -5.53 -0.93
CA ALA A 23 10.74 -4.47 -1.31
C ALA A 23 9.39 -4.71 -0.61
N HIS A 24 8.88 -3.69 0.09
CA HIS A 24 7.58 -3.76 0.77
C HIS A 24 6.48 -4.15 -0.22
N VAL A 25 5.57 -5.02 0.22
CA VAL A 25 4.49 -5.57 -0.63
C VAL A 25 3.26 -4.66 -0.72
N ARG A 26 3.36 -3.40 -0.27
CA ARG A 26 2.21 -2.46 -0.18
C ARG A 26 1.43 -2.33 -1.48
N GLN A 27 2.10 -2.34 -2.63
CA GLN A 27 1.46 -2.22 -3.94
C GLN A 27 0.66 -3.47 -4.33
N LEU A 28 0.95 -4.62 -3.73
CA LEU A 28 0.27 -5.89 -4.01
C LEU A 28 -0.90 -6.16 -3.08
N LEU A 29 -1.06 -5.39 -1.99
CA LEU A 29 -2.06 -5.66 -0.95
C LEU A 29 -3.50 -5.60 -1.46
N GLY A 30 -3.81 -4.67 -2.36
CA GLY A 30 -5.14 -4.59 -2.98
C GLY A 30 -5.48 -5.86 -3.77
N ALA A 31 -4.55 -6.29 -4.62
CA ALA A 31 -4.72 -7.53 -5.39
C ALA A 31 -4.75 -8.77 -4.48
N TYR A 32 -3.95 -8.79 -3.43
CA TYR A 32 -3.93 -9.90 -2.46
C TYR A 32 -5.27 -10.05 -1.72
N VAL A 33 -5.87 -8.94 -1.27
CA VAL A 33 -7.17 -8.94 -0.58
C VAL A 33 -8.31 -9.32 -1.51
N LEU A 34 -8.22 -8.95 -2.78
CA LEU A 34 -9.22 -9.27 -3.80
C LEU A 34 -8.99 -10.63 -4.49
N ASP A 35 -8.11 -11.48 -3.93
CA ASP A 35 -7.74 -12.81 -4.46
C ASP A 35 -7.30 -12.79 -5.95
N ALA A 36 -6.65 -11.69 -6.36
CA ALA A 36 -6.26 -11.42 -7.75
C ALA A 36 -4.78 -11.71 -8.04
N LEU A 37 -4.05 -12.28 -7.08
CA LEU A 37 -2.64 -12.66 -7.21
C LEU A 37 -2.50 -14.15 -7.51
N ASP A 38 -1.39 -14.54 -8.13
CA ASP A 38 -1.08 -15.97 -8.28
C ASP A 38 -0.62 -16.60 -6.95
N ALA A 39 -0.62 -17.92 -6.88
CA ALA A 39 -0.28 -18.65 -5.65
C ALA A 39 1.13 -18.34 -5.11
N GLY A 40 2.11 -18.10 -5.99
CA GLY A 40 3.48 -17.75 -5.61
C GLY A 40 3.58 -16.34 -5.03
N GLU A 41 2.84 -15.39 -5.61
CA GLU A 41 2.71 -14.03 -5.09
C GLU A 41 1.98 -14.00 -3.74
N CYS A 42 0.90 -14.76 -3.58
CA CYS A 42 0.18 -14.91 -2.31
C CYS A 42 1.08 -15.43 -1.18
N VAL A 43 1.89 -16.46 -1.44
CA VAL A 43 2.86 -16.99 -0.46
C VAL A 43 3.89 -15.93 -0.07
N THR A 44 4.35 -15.14 -1.06
CA THR A 44 5.34 -14.07 -0.83
C THR A 44 4.76 -12.96 0.05
N VAL A 45 3.55 -12.49 -0.25
CA VAL A 45 2.85 -11.47 0.54
C VAL A 45 2.58 -11.99 1.95
N SER A 46 1.99 -13.17 2.10
CA SER A 46 1.68 -13.77 3.41
C SER A 46 2.92 -13.91 4.30
N ARG A 47 4.03 -14.40 3.73
CA ARG A 47 5.30 -14.53 4.47
C ARG A 47 5.87 -13.18 4.90
N HIS A 48 5.68 -12.13 4.10
CA HIS A 48 6.14 -10.79 4.43
C HIS A 48 5.28 -10.15 5.53
N LEU A 49 3.95 -10.30 5.47
CA LEU A 49 3.03 -9.79 6.49
C LEU A 49 3.32 -10.35 7.89
N GLN A 50 3.75 -11.62 7.97
CA GLN A 50 4.16 -12.24 9.23
C GLN A 50 5.42 -11.62 9.86
N ARG A 51 6.17 -10.78 9.12
CA ARG A 51 7.48 -10.26 9.54
C ARG A 51 7.58 -8.74 9.49
N CYS A 52 6.57 -8.06 8.97
CA CYS A 52 6.59 -6.62 8.76
C CYS A 52 5.30 -5.98 9.28
N ASP A 53 5.37 -5.38 10.47
CA ASP A 53 4.23 -4.69 11.08
C ASP A 53 3.71 -3.52 10.23
N GLY A 54 4.59 -2.84 9.50
CA GLY A 54 4.21 -1.73 8.61
C GLY A 54 3.39 -2.15 7.39
N CYS A 55 3.64 -3.36 6.86
CA CYS A 55 2.81 -3.95 5.81
C CYS A 55 1.57 -4.64 6.39
N ALA A 56 1.66 -5.25 7.58
CA ALA A 56 0.51 -5.82 8.28
C ALA A 56 -0.53 -4.75 8.62
N GLY A 57 -0.12 -3.58 9.09
CA GLY A 57 -1.03 -2.45 9.34
C GLY A 57 -1.71 -1.96 8.05
N ALA A 58 -0.93 -1.78 6.97
CA ALA A 58 -1.49 -1.40 5.67
C ALA A 58 -2.45 -2.46 5.11
N TYR A 59 -2.19 -3.75 5.37
CA TYR A 59 -3.09 -4.84 4.99
C TYR A 59 -4.44 -4.72 5.70
N VAL A 60 -4.44 -4.42 7.00
CA VAL A 60 -5.69 -4.22 7.77
C VAL A 60 -6.50 -3.08 7.19
N GLU A 61 -5.87 -1.93 6.91
CA GLU A 61 -6.55 -0.78 6.30
C GLU A 61 -7.20 -1.13 4.95
N VAL A 62 -6.49 -1.85 4.09
CA VAL A 62 -7.01 -2.29 2.78
C VAL A 62 -8.12 -3.33 2.94
N ALA A 63 -7.97 -4.29 3.86
CA ALA A 63 -8.98 -5.30 4.13
C ALA A 63 -10.28 -4.68 4.67
N GLU A 64 -10.19 -3.71 5.57
CA GLU A 64 -11.35 -2.96 6.07
C GLU A 64 -12.06 -2.19 4.95
N ALA A 65 -11.30 -1.52 4.07
CA ALA A 65 -11.88 -0.84 2.91
C ALA A 65 -12.56 -1.83 1.94
N SER A 66 -11.95 -3.01 1.71
CA SER A 66 -12.51 -4.03 0.84
C SER A 66 -13.81 -4.66 1.38
N ALA A 67 -14.00 -4.69 2.69
CA ALA A 67 -15.22 -5.23 3.29
C ALA A 67 -16.47 -4.43 2.87
N ILE A 68 -16.30 -3.15 2.51
CA ILE A 68 -17.38 -2.32 1.95
C ILE A 68 -17.81 -2.84 0.57
N LEU A 69 -16.86 -3.31 -0.24
CA LEU A 69 -17.17 -3.89 -1.55
C LEU A 69 -18.02 -5.16 -1.42
N GLY A 70 -17.84 -5.94 -0.35
CA GLY A 70 -18.67 -7.11 -0.07
C GLY A 70 -20.13 -6.80 0.31
N LEU A 71 -20.50 -5.53 0.45
CA LEU A 71 -21.88 -5.10 0.64
C LEU A 71 -22.61 -4.85 -0.70
N LEU A 72 -21.85 -4.81 -1.80
CA LEU A 72 -22.36 -4.59 -3.14
C LEU A 72 -22.45 -5.93 -3.86
N ASP A 73 -23.50 -6.13 -4.64
CA ASP A 73 -23.56 -7.25 -5.57
C ASP A 73 -22.83 -6.87 -6.89
N GLU A 74 -22.56 -7.86 -7.74
CA GLU A 74 -21.82 -7.60 -8.99
C GLU A 74 -22.58 -6.62 -9.91
N GLU A 75 -23.91 -6.63 -9.87
CA GLU A 75 -24.75 -5.72 -10.64
C GLU A 75 -24.64 -4.26 -10.16
N ASP A 76 -24.40 -4.02 -8.87
CA ASP A 76 -24.25 -2.67 -8.31
C ASP A 76 -22.91 -2.01 -8.72
N LEU A 77 -21.93 -2.79 -9.18
CA LEU A 77 -20.59 -2.34 -9.58
C LEU A 77 -20.45 -2.02 -11.07
N LEU A 78 -21.44 -2.36 -11.90
CA LEU A 78 -21.40 -2.24 -13.36
C LEU A 78 -22.05 -0.95 -13.92
N GLU A 79 -22.62 -0.10 -13.05
CA GLU A 79 -23.26 1.18 -13.42
C GLU A 79 -22.29 2.39 -13.49
#